data_AF-A0A183GXL6-F1
#
_entry.id   AF-A0A183GXL6-F1
#
_cell.length_a   1.000
_cell.length_b   1.000
_cell.length_c   1.000
_cell.angle_alpha   90.00
_cell.angle_beta   90.00
_cell.angle_gamma   90.00
#
_symmetry.space_group_name_H-M   'P 1'
#
loop_
_entity.id
_entity.type
_entity.pdbx_description
1 polymer ?
#
loop_
_entity_poly.entity_id
_entity_poly.type
_entity_poly.pdbx_seq_one_letter_code
_entity_poly.pdbx_strand_id
1 'polypeptide(L)'
;MEATPSGESITVDQVIENRDEQAEMVTVSDPRGSRSLTQMASDDDMGEDALEEEFRRLYPADESEVHQVCNQLERAIKESQVFVMAEGEIRHQQQEIEELREVRKQLAEREAELMRLRRLLESSERTRRDDAAEIGSGARGDAKVPLLQFQKEHTSEKWARSVDADPRDAPKPCGLDTDQRGGLVRMAPGGENGEERGVPEFNRKDPLAHYLRYLAIPEVKPYSGEEATYGFSTFLENFMLKYPKGSWEEAELCILFRTKLTGKAKRQYEALPVGVREGSFDGLVAAIQEACRVELRNHRIVALSELKKLRKKEGQTVADFCV
;
A
#
# COMPACT_ATOMS: atom_id res chain seq x y z
N MET A 1 -7.14 26.79 55.10
CA MET A 1 -6.14 27.57 54.35
C MET A 1 -5.95 26.82 53.04
N GLU A 2 -6.85 26.98 52.06
CA GLU A 2 -6.85 28.05 51.04
C GLU A 2 -5.56 28.01 50.21
N ALA A 3 -5.53 27.93 48.87
CA ALA A 3 -6.51 28.37 47.88
C ALA A 3 -6.36 27.60 46.54
N THR A 4 -7.45 27.61 45.77
CA THR A 4 -7.58 27.35 44.31
C THR A 4 -6.90 28.42 43.44
N PRO A 5 -6.66 28.14 42.15
CA PRO A 5 -7.35 28.90 41.08
C PRO A 5 -7.87 27.98 39.94
N SER A 6 -9.11 28.15 39.49
CA SER A 6 -9.53 28.76 38.19
C SER A 6 -8.65 28.37 36.99
N GLY A 7 -9.12 27.70 35.93
CA GLY A 7 -10.40 27.82 35.25
C GLY A 7 -10.17 28.62 33.97
N GLU A 8 -10.20 27.97 32.80
CA GLU A 8 -10.49 28.60 31.51
C GLU A 8 -10.87 27.51 30.49
N SER A 9 -12.15 27.48 30.17
CA SER A 9 -12.81 26.70 29.14
C SER A 9 -12.75 27.48 27.82
N ILE A 10 -12.18 26.88 26.77
CA ILE A 10 -12.27 27.41 25.41
C ILE A 10 -13.26 26.53 24.64
N THR A 11 -14.49 27.02 24.55
CA THR A 11 -15.46 26.65 23.51
C THR A 11 -15.08 27.41 22.25
N VAL A 12 -14.84 26.70 21.14
CA VAL A 12 -14.73 27.32 19.81
C VAL A 12 -16.09 27.16 19.12
N ASP A 13 -16.71 28.31 18.90
CA ASP A 13 -17.93 28.57 18.11
C ASP A 13 -17.86 27.84 16.75
N GLN A 14 -18.83 27.03 16.34
CA GLN A 14 -20.18 27.41 15.86
C GLN A 14 -20.21 28.65 14.95
N VAL A 15 -19.82 28.43 13.68
CA VAL A 15 -20.34 29.20 12.54
C VAL A 15 -21.05 28.21 11.63
N ILE A 16 -22.34 28.00 11.89
CA ILE A 16 -23.28 27.44 10.91
C ILE A 16 -24.06 28.64 10.39
N GLU A 17 -23.73 29.07 9.17
CA GLU A 17 -24.51 30.07 8.46
C GLU A 17 -25.92 29.51 8.21
N ASN A 18 -26.88 30.11 8.91
CA ASN A 18 -28.29 30.02 8.58
C ASN A 18 -28.50 30.64 7.19
N ARG A 19 -28.87 29.81 6.22
CA ARG A 19 -29.45 30.27 4.97
C ARG A 19 -30.94 29.92 4.98
N ASP A 20 -31.71 30.89 5.48
CA ASP A 20 -33.16 30.97 5.32
C ASP A 20 -33.50 31.08 3.83
N GLU A 21 -33.87 29.96 3.21
CA GLU A 21 -34.62 29.99 1.96
C GLU A 21 -36.11 29.85 2.28
N GLN A 22 -36.77 30.99 2.17
CA GLN A 22 -38.21 31.17 2.23
C GLN A 22 -38.87 30.25 1.20
N ALA A 23 -39.53 29.19 1.67
CA ALA A 23 -40.48 28.45 0.87
C ALA A 23 -41.75 29.31 0.73
N GLU A 24 -41.80 30.08 -0.35
CA GLU A 24 -42.96 30.80 -0.80
C GLU A 24 -44.08 29.80 -1.11
N MET A 25 -45.01 29.67 -0.16
CA MET A 25 -46.19 28.81 -0.26
C MET A 25 -47.21 29.47 -1.19
N VAL A 26 -47.07 29.24 -2.50
CA VAL A 26 -48.06 29.66 -3.49
C VAL A 26 -49.30 28.79 -3.35
N THR A 27 -50.29 29.29 -2.61
CA THR A 27 -51.64 28.72 -2.58
C THR A 27 -52.38 29.10 -3.86
N VAL A 28 -52.31 28.24 -4.87
CA VAL A 28 -53.20 28.35 -6.04
C VAL A 28 -54.59 27.90 -5.60
N SER A 29 -55.48 28.89 -5.44
CA SER A 29 -56.91 28.66 -5.25
C SER A 29 -57.51 28.21 -6.58
N ASP A 30 -58.00 26.97 -6.61
CA ASP A 30 -58.64 26.39 -7.79
C ASP A 30 -60.16 26.64 -7.73
N PRO A 31 -60.75 27.46 -8.62
CA PRO A 31 -62.18 27.68 -8.64
C PRO A 31 -62.87 26.46 -9.25
N ARG A 32 -63.61 25.71 -8.43
CA ARG A 32 -64.56 24.68 -8.88
C ARG A 32 -65.64 25.31 -9.75
N GLY A 33 -65.35 25.41 -11.05
CA GLY A 33 -66.32 25.65 -12.10
C GLY A 33 -66.83 24.33 -12.64
N SER A 34 -68.03 23.93 -12.22
CA SER A 34 -68.80 22.86 -12.86
C SER A 34 -68.97 23.19 -14.35
N ARG A 35 -68.27 22.47 -15.23
CA ARG A 35 -68.54 22.49 -16.66
C ARG A 35 -68.86 21.08 -17.16
N SER A 36 -69.95 21.08 -17.88
CA SER A 36 -70.71 19.94 -18.38
C SER A 36 -69.86 19.06 -19.29
N LEU A 37 -70.06 17.75 -19.14
CA LEU A 37 -69.69 16.71 -20.08
C LEU A 37 -70.33 17.04 -21.44
N THR A 38 -69.59 17.58 -22.42
CA THR A 38 -69.96 17.48 -23.83
C THR A 38 -68.75 17.75 -24.73
N GLN A 39 -68.46 16.77 -25.61
CA GLN A 39 -67.81 16.92 -26.92
C GLN A 39 -66.41 17.57 -26.96
N MET A 40 -65.37 16.73 -27.00
CA MET A 40 -64.15 16.91 -27.82
C MET A 40 -63.57 15.51 -28.10
N ALA A 41 -64.30 14.70 -28.85
CA ALA A 41 -63.72 13.58 -29.58
C ALA A 41 -63.41 14.12 -30.98
N SER A 42 -62.27 13.69 -31.54
CA SER A 42 -61.65 14.15 -32.80
C SER A 42 -61.11 15.58 -32.75
N ASP A 43 -59.86 15.72 -32.32
CA ASP A 43 -58.78 16.21 -33.19
C ASP A 43 -57.43 16.06 -32.45
N ASP A 44 -56.38 15.88 -33.24
CA ASP A 44 -54.95 15.86 -32.88
C ASP A 44 -54.34 14.52 -32.42
N ASP A 45 -54.48 13.51 -33.30
CA ASP A 45 -53.36 12.57 -33.55
C ASP A 45 -52.23 13.36 -34.25
N MET A 46 -51.59 14.25 -33.49
CA MET A 46 -50.27 14.80 -33.87
C MET A 46 -49.33 13.61 -33.83
N GLY A 47 -49.15 12.99 -35.01
CA GLY A 47 -48.28 11.84 -35.17
C GLY A 47 -46.94 12.11 -34.48
N GLU A 48 -46.38 11.07 -33.88
CA GLU A 48 -45.11 11.09 -33.12
C GLU A 48 -44.00 11.88 -33.85
N ASP A 49 -44.03 11.85 -35.18
CA ASP A 49 -43.16 12.61 -36.08
C ASP A 49 -43.28 14.14 -35.97
N ALA A 50 -44.49 14.69 -35.75
CA ALA A 50 -44.71 16.13 -35.60
C ALA A 50 -44.24 16.65 -34.24
N LEU A 51 -44.38 15.84 -33.18
CA LEU A 51 -43.83 16.14 -31.86
C LEU A 51 -42.29 16.08 -31.88
N GLU A 52 -41.73 15.08 -32.56
CA GLU A 52 -40.28 14.94 -32.75
C GLU A 52 -39.68 16.11 -33.57
N GLU A 53 -40.39 16.57 -34.60
CA GLU A 53 -39.99 17.73 -35.39
C GLU A 53 -40.10 19.04 -34.60
N GLU A 54 -41.10 19.18 -33.74
CA GLU A 54 -41.19 20.32 -32.81
C GLU A 54 -40.09 20.27 -31.74
N PHE A 55 -39.74 19.09 -31.23
CA PHE A 55 -38.63 18.90 -30.30
C PHE A 55 -37.29 19.31 -30.92
N ARG A 56 -37.00 18.87 -32.14
CA ARG A 56 -35.81 19.31 -32.89
C ARG A 56 -35.80 20.80 -33.21
N ARG A 57 -36.97 21.43 -33.29
CA ARG A 57 -37.11 22.87 -33.54
C ARG A 57 -36.91 23.70 -32.27
N LEU A 58 -37.42 23.25 -31.13
CA LEU A 58 -37.29 23.92 -29.84
C LEU A 58 -35.90 23.74 -29.23
N TYR A 59 -35.25 22.61 -29.55
CA TYR A 59 -33.87 22.32 -29.20
C TYR A 59 -33.08 22.11 -30.49
N PRO A 60 -32.64 23.20 -31.16
CA PRO A 60 -31.66 23.08 -32.24
C PRO A 60 -30.45 22.38 -31.61
N ALA A 61 -30.27 21.14 -32.02
CA ALA A 61 -29.29 20.23 -31.49
C ALA A 61 -27.88 20.71 -31.87
N ASP A 62 -27.35 21.70 -31.15
CA ASP A 62 -25.91 21.83 -30.97
C ASP A 62 -25.46 20.72 -30.01
N GLU A 63 -25.67 19.46 -30.43
CA GLU A 63 -25.19 18.24 -29.79
C GLU A 63 -23.70 18.35 -29.45
N SER A 64 -22.96 19.17 -30.20
CA SER A 64 -21.57 19.53 -29.97
C SER A 64 -21.31 20.18 -28.61
N GLU A 65 -22.16 21.09 -28.14
CA GLU A 65 -21.96 21.78 -26.86
C GLU A 65 -22.21 20.83 -25.68
N VAL A 66 -23.27 20.02 -25.77
CA VAL A 66 -23.60 19.02 -24.74
C VAL A 66 -22.49 17.96 -24.64
N HIS A 67 -22.01 17.44 -25.77
CA HIS A 67 -20.88 16.51 -25.79
C HIS A 67 -19.60 17.14 -25.24
N GLN A 68 -19.35 18.42 -25.53
CA GLN A 68 -18.19 19.12 -25.01
C GLN A 68 -18.23 19.25 -23.48
N VAL A 69 -19.39 19.61 -22.92
CA VAL A 69 -19.60 19.69 -21.46
C VAL A 69 -19.46 18.31 -20.82
N CYS A 70 -20.04 17.25 -21.40
CA CYS A 70 -19.89 15.88 -20.89
C CYS A 70 -18.42 15.44 -20.87
N ASN A 71 -17.66 15.71 -21.93
CA ASN A 71 -16.24 15.38 -21.99
C ASN A 71 -15.40 16.17 -20.97
N GLN A 72 -15.74 17.44 -20.75
CA GLN A 72 -15.08 18.24 -19.71
C GLN A 72 -15.38 17.70 -18.31
N LEU A 73 -16.64 17.35 -18.04
CA LEU A 73 -17.05 16.78 -16.76
C LEU A 73 -16.38 15.42 -16.51
N GLU A 74 -16.33 14.55 -17.52
CA GLU A 74 -15.66 13.25 -17.41
C GLU A 74 -14.16 13.42 -17.10
N ARG A 75 -13.50 14.40 -17.72
CA ARG A 75 -12.10 14.74 -17.43
C ARG A 75 -11.94 15.23 -15.99
N ALA A 76 -12.78 16.16 -15.54
CA ALA A 76 -12.73 16.71 -14.18
C ALA A 76 -12.97 15.62 -13.10
N ILE A 77 -13.86 14.67 -13.37
CA ILE A 77 -14.10 13.52 -12.48
C ILE A 77 -12.85 12.63 -12.39
N LYS A 78 -12.22 12.32 -13.53
CA LYS A 78 -10.99 11.51 -13.55
C LYS A 78 -9.83 12.21 -12.82
N GLU A 79 -9.66 13.50 -13.02
CA GLU A 79 -8.65 14.31 -12.33
C GLU A 79 -8.90 14.33 -10.80
N SER A 80 -10.15 14.54 -10.39
CA SER A 80 -10.53 14.52 -8.98
C SER A 80 -10.29 13.15 -8.33
N GLN A 81 -10.56 12.06 -9.06
CA GLN A 81 -10.32 10.71 -8.57
C GLN A 81 -8.83 10.43 -8.36
N VAL A 82 -7.97 10.86 -9.28
CA VAL A 82 -6.51 10.74 -9.14
C VAL A 82 -6.03 11.54 -7.93
N PHE A 83 -6.55 12.74 -7.72
CA PHE A 83 -6.21 13.56 -6.55
C PHE A 83 -6.59 12.89 -5.23
N VAL A 84 -7.82 12.35 -5.12
CA VAL A 84 -8.29 11.66 -3.91
C VAL A 84 -7.45 10.42 -3.61
N MET A 85 -7.04 9.65 -4.63
CA MET A 85 -6.17 8.49 -4.45
C MET A 85 -4.78 8.93 -3.95
N ALA A 86 -4.19 9.95 -4.56
CA ALA A 86 -2.88 10.48 -4.13
C ALA A 86 -2.93 11.03 -2.70
N GLU A 87 -4.01 11.70 -2.30
CA GLU A 87 -4.18 12.19 -0.93
C GLU A 87 -4.30 11.04 0.09
N GLY A 88 -4.92 9.92 -0.31
CA GLY A 88 -4.95 8.69 0.48
C GLY A 88 -3.56 8.10 0.71
N GLU A 89 -2.74 8.04 -0.35
CA GLU A 89 -1.36 7.55 -0.28
C GLU A 89 -0.47 8.46 0.58
N ILE A 90 -0.60 9.78 0.43
CA ILE A 90 0.15 10.75 1.23
C ILE A 90 -0.18 10.59 2.72
N ARG A 91 -1.48 10.42 3.07
CA ARG A 91 -1.89 10.19 4.46
C ARG A 91 -1.31 8.89 5.03
N HIS A 92 -1.34 7.81 4.25
CA HIS A 92 -0.75 6.54 4.66
C HIS A 92 0.77 6.66 4.90
N GLN A 93 1.50 7.30 3.97
CA GLN A 93 2.94 7.52 4.11
C GLN A 93 3.27 8.39 5.33
N GLN A 94 2.45 9.41 5.61
CA GLN A 94 2.63 10.25 6.80
C GLN A 94 2.46 9.46 8.10
N GLN A 95 1.48 8.56 8.16
CA GLN A 95 1.29 7.69 9.31
C GLN A 95 2.49 6.75 9.53
N GLU A 96 2.98 6.11 8.45
CA GLU A 96 4.14 5.22 8.52
C GLU A 96 5.40 5.95 8.97
N ILE A 97 5.63 7.18 8.48
CA ILE A 97 6.75 8.03 8.93
C ILE A 97 6.65 8.33 10.43
N GLU A 98 5.45 8.59 10.94
CA GLU A 98 5.26 8.89 12.36
C GLU A 98 5.49 7.66 13.25
N GLU A 99 5.03 6.48 12.83
CA GLU A 99 5.32 5.22 13.51
C GLU A 99 6.82 4.93 13.53
N LEU A 100 7.52 5.16 12.41
CA LEU A 100 8.98 4.99 12.34
C LEU A 100 9.73 5.99 13.23
N ARG A 101 9.23 7.21 13.37
CA ARG A 101 9.82 8.20 14.29
C ARG A 101 9.70 7.76 15.74
N GLU A 102 8.56 7.22 16.14
CA GLU A 102 8.33 6.73 17.49
C GLU A 102 9.22 5.50 17.80
N VAL A 103 9.30 4.54 16.87
CA VAL A 103 10.21 3.38 17.02
C VAL A 103 11.67 3.83 17.14
N ARG A 104 12.09 4.82 16.32
CA ARG A 104 13.46 5.36 16.39
C ARG A 104 13.75 6.04 17.73
N LYS A 105 12.77 6.74 18.31
CA LYS A 105 12.89 7.36 19.63
C LYS A 105 13.05 6.29 20.72
N GLN A 106 12.22 5.25 20.70
CA GLN A 106 12.31 4.13 21.66
C GLN A 106 13.65 3.40 21.56
N LEU A 107 14.18 3.21 20.34
CA LEU A 107 15.49 2.61 20.14
C LEU A 107 16.60 3.47 20.76
N ALA A 108 16.56 4.79 20.52
CA ALA A 108 17.53 5.71 21.10
C ALA A 108 17.50 5.71 22.65
N GLU A 109 16.32 5.59 23.26
CA GLU A 109 16.18 5.44 24.71
C GLU A 109 16.80 4.14 25.23
N ARG A 110 16.55 3.01 24.54
CA ARG A 110 17.15 1.71 24.90
C ARG A 110 18.66 1.69 24.72
N GLU A 111 19.18 2.33 23.68
CA GLU A 111 20.62 2.50 23.48
C GLU A 111 21.25 3.35 24.60
N ALA A 112 20.60 4.42 25.04
CA ALA A 112 21.06 5.23 26.15
C ALA A 112 21.09 4.46 27.48
N GLU A 113 20.08 3.61 27.72
CA GLU A 113 20.03 2.73 28.89
C GLU A 113 21.15 1.69 28.86
N LEU A 114 21.38 1.05 27.71
CA LEU A 114 22.51 0.13 27.53
C LEU A 114 23.86 0.82 27.77
N MET A 115 24.03 2.06 27.29
CA MET A 115 25.23 2.85 27.54
C MET A 115 25.39 3.24 29.03
N ARG A 116 24.29 3.42 29.76
CA ARG A 116 24.34 3.63 31.22
C ARG A 116 24.77 2.35 31.94
N LEU A 117 24.20 1.19 31.58
CA LEU A 117 24.56 -0.09 32.17
C LEU A 117 26.01 -0.48 31.89
N ARG A 118 26.50 -0.27 30.66
CA ARG A 118 27.92 -0.49 30.31
C ARG A 118 28.86 0.34 31.18
N ARG A 119 28.55 1.63 31.40
CA ARG A 119 29.35 2.49 32.29
C ARG A 119 29.37 1.99 33.74
N LEU A 120 28.23 1.49 34.25
CA LEU A 120 28.16 0.91 35.60
C LEU A 120 28.98 -0.38 35.72
N LEU A 121 28.96 -1.22 34.68
CA LEU A 121 29.76 -2.44 34.64
C LEU A 121 31.25 -2.10 34.63
N GLU A 122 31.67 -1.16 33.76
CA GLU A 122 33.06 -0.71 33.68
C GLU A 122 33.56 -0.10 35.00
N SER A 123 32.73 0.65 35.73
CA SER A 123 33.10 1.16 37.05
C SER A 123 33.22 0.04 38.09
N SER A 124 32.33 -0.96 38.07
CA SER A 124 32.40 -2.13 38.96
C SER A 124 33.59 -3.05 38.66
N GLU A 125 34.00 -3.18 37.40
CA GLU A 125 35.20 -3.93 37.03
C GLU A 125 36.48 -3.23 37.47
N ARG A 126 36.51 -1.88 37.43
CA ARG A 126 37.64 -1.09 37.94
C ARG A 126 37.80 -1.28 39.44
N THR A 127 36.72 -1.20 40.23
CA THR A 127 36.81 -1.44 41.68
C THR A 127 37.31 -2.85 42.00
N ARG A 128 36.84 -3.88 41.27
CA ARG A 128 37.35 -5.26 41.45
C ARG A 128 38.84 -5.43 41.12
N ARG A 129 39.37 -4.68 40.15
CA ARG A 129 40.81 -4.71 39.81
C ARG A 129 41.65 -3.96 40.85
N ASP A 130 41.14 -2.86 41.39
CA ASP A 130 41.81 -2.10 42.43
C ASP A 130 41.86 -2.90 43.74
N ASP A 131 40.76 -3.58 44.11
CA ASP A 131 40.71 -4.51 45.26
C ASP A 131 41.66 -5.72 45.09
N ALA A 132 41.82 -6.23 43.86
CA ALA A 132 42.73 -7.34 43.57
C ALA A 132 44.21 -6.92 43.56
N ALA A 133 44.51 -5.66 43.20
CA ALA A 133 45.86 -5.10 43.26
C ALA A 133 46.32 -4.85 44.72
N GLU A 134 45.40 -4.55 45.63
CA GLU A 134 45.70 -4.33 47.06
C GLU A 134 46.00 -5.64 47.81
N ILE A 135 45.52 -6.79 47.31
CA ILE A 135 45.78 -8.12 47.90
C ILE A 135 47.05 -8.79 47.29
N GLY A 136 47.60 -8.23 46.21
CA GLY A 136 48.71 -8.79 45.44
C GLY A 136 50.12 -8.46 45.95
N SER A 137 50.41 -8.65 47.24
CA SER A 137 51.80 -8.67 47.75
C SER A 137 51.97 -9.62 48.93
N GLY A 138 51.69 -10.91 48.71
CA GLY A 138 51.99 -11.92 49.72
C GLY A 138 51.69 -13.35 49.27
N ALA A 139 52.73 -14.18 49.32
CA ALA A 139 52.70 -15.64 49.34
C ALA A 139 52.45 -16.39 48.01
N ARG A 140 53.54 -16.98 47.51
CA ARG A 140 53.51 -18.31 46.89
C ARG A 140 52.86 -19.28 47.88
N GLY A 141 51.79 -19.93 47.43
CA GLY A 141 51.19 -21.06 48.12
C GLY A 141 50.44 -21.91 47.11
N ASP A 142 50.97 -23.09 46.83
CA ASP A 142 50.28 -24.15 46.11
C ASP A 142 48.96 -24.47 46.83
N ALA A 143 47.85 -24.08 46.23
CA ALA A 143 46.53 -24.58 46.59
C ALA A 143 45.74 -24.82 45.31
N LYS A 144 45.63 -26.10 44.93
CA LYS A 144 44.68 -26.59 43.93
C LYS A 144 43.27 -26.18 44.37
N VAL A 145 42.73 -25.16 43.73
CA VAL A 145 41.30 -24.84 43.81
C VAL A 145 40.56 -25.85 42.92
N PRO A 146 39.58 -26.61 43.43
CA PRO A 146 38.75 -27.43 42.58
C PRO A 146 37.87 -26.51 41.73
N LEU A 147 38.09 -26.58 40.42
CA LEU A 147 37.20 -26.09 39.37
C LEU A 147 35.80 -26.66 39.64
N LEU A 148 34.89 -25.86 40.19
CA LEU A 148 33.47 -26.16 40.17
C LEU A 148 33.03 -26.08 38.70
N GLN A 149 32.99 -27.26 38.08
CA GLN A 149 32.30 -27.51 36.83
C GLN A 149 30.84 -27.09 37.01
N PHE A 150 30.51 -25.89 36.56
CA PHE A 150 29.14 -25.55 36.26
C PHE A 150 28.77 -26.34 35.00
N GLN A 151 27.97 -27.39 35.17
CA GLN A 151 27.37 -28.13 34.08
C GLN A 151 26.52 -27.17 33.25
N LYS A 152 27.06 -26.76 32.09
CA LYS A 152 26.26 -26.18 31.02
C LYS A 152 25.62 -27.35 30.31
N GLU A 153 24.39 -27.64 30.70
CA GLU A 153 23.52 -28.57 30.00
C GLU A 153 23.40 -28.16 28.52
N HIS A 154 23.38 -29.19 27.67
CA HIS A 154 23.36 -29.11 26.23
C HIS A 154 22.16 -28.33 25.70
N THR A 155 22.41 -27.22 24.99
CA THR A 155 21.59 -26.84 23.83
C THR A 155 22.45 -26.18 22.75
N SER A 156 22.69 -26.95 21.69
CA SER A 156 22.87 -26.53 20.30
C SER A 156 24.11 -25.69 19.92
N GLU A 157 25.28 -26.35 19.86
CA GLU A 157 26.38 -25.97 18.97
C GLU A 157 26.18 -26.62 17.59
N LYS A 158 25.79 -25.84 16.59
CA LYS A 158 25.89 -26.25 15.17
C LYS A 158 26.24 -25.12 14.19
N TRP A 159 26.90 -24.06 14.65
CA TRP A 159 27.24 -22.92 13.78
C TRP A 159 28.65 -22.35 14.02
N ALA A 160 29.62 -23.17 14.41
CA ALA A 160 31.00 -22.70 14.55
C ALA A 160 32.03 -23.77 14.20
N ARG A 161 32.04 -24.22 12.93
CA ARG A 161 33.26 -24.72 12.25
C ARG A 161 33.17 -24.47 10.74
N SER A 162 34.33 -24.11 10.17
CA SER A 162 34.65 -23.74 8.78
C SER A 162 34.15 -22.36 8.38
N VAL A 163 35.00 -21.36 8.13
CA VAL A 163 36.24 -21.42 7.31
C VAL A 163 37.30 -20.49 7.90
N ASP A 164 38.43 -21.06 8.31
CA ASP A 164 39.71 -20.34 8.32
C ASP A 164 40.10 -20.10 6.86
N ALA A 165 39.90 -18.87 6.37
CA ALA A 165 40.46 -18.44 5.10
C ALA A 165 41.81 -17.78 5.37
N ASP A 166 42.85 -18.37 4.78
CA ASP A 166 44.25 -17.93 4.79
C ASP A 166 44.36 -16.44 4.36
N PRO A 167 45.11 -15.58 5.07
CA PRO A 167 45.26 -14.15 4.73
C PRO A 167 45.98 -13.85 3.40
N ARG A 168 46.08 -14.78 2.45
CA ARG A 168 46.84 -14.64 1.21
C ARG A 168 46.03 -14.54 -0.09
N ASP A 169 44.70 -14.63 -0.06
CA ASP A 169 43.85 -14.49 -1.25
C ASP A 169 42.97 -13.24 -1.22
N ALA A 170 43.58 -12.07 -1.03
CA ALA A 170 42.92 -10.79 -1.30
C ALA A 170 42.91 -10.51 -2.83
N PRO A 171 41.76 -10.17 -3.44
CA PRO A 171 41.72 -9.70 -4.82
C PRO A 171 42.49 -8.38 -4.95
N LYS A 172 43.45 -8.34 -5.87
CA LYS A 172 44.24 -7.14 -6.21
C LYS A 172 43.32 -6.00 -6.69
N PRO A 173 43.51 -4.74 -6.22
CA PRO A 173 42.94 -3.59 -6.90
C PRO A 173 43.71 -3.34 -8.21
N CYS A 174 42.99 -3.37 -9.33
CA CYS A 174 43.52 -2.98 -10.63
C CYS A 174 43.90 -1.49 -10.60
N GLY A 175 45.07 -1.19 -11.18
CA GLY A 175 45.78 0.07 -11.05
C GLY A 175 45.05 1.28 -11.65
N LEU A 176 45.19 2.40 -10.95
CA LEU A 176 45.15 3.73 -11.52
C LEU A 176 46.49 3.97 -12.21
N ASP A 177 46.53 3.83 -13.53
CA ASP A 177 47.61 4.39 -14.33
C ASP A 177 47.46 5.92 -14.35
N THR A 178 48.25 6.56 -13.51
CA THR A 178 48.64 7.96 -13.71
C THR A 178 49.57 8.02 -14.91
N ASP A 179 49.10 8.57 -16.03
CA ASP A 179 50.01 9.12 -17.03
C ASP A 179 49.83 10.64 -17.09
N GLN A 180 50.82 11.34 -16.55
CA GLN A 180 50.99 12.76 -16.71
C GLN A 180 51.53 13.01 -18.12
N ARG A 181 50.73 13.66 -18.98
CA ARG A 181 51.29 14.44 -20.07
C ARG A 181 50.51 15.74 -20.21
N GLY A 182 51.22 16.84 -19.94
CA GLY A 182 50.70 18.19 -19.90
C GLY A 182 50.12 18.66 -21.23
N GLY A 183 49.14 19.56 -21.10
CA GLY A 183 48.52 20.24 -22.23
C GLY A 183 47.58 21.32 -21.71
N LEU A 184 48.15 22.48 -21.37
CA LEU A 184 47.44 23.72 -21.12
C LEU A 184 46.61 24.09 -22.36
N VAL A 185 45.28 24.00 -22.29
CA VAL A 185 44.39 24.68 -23.25
C VAL A 185 43.22 25.34 -22.50
N ARG A 186 43.46 26.62 -22.20
CA ARG A 186 42.57 27.78 -22.38
C ARG A 186 41.05 27.51 -22.44
N MET A 187 40.33 27.98 -21.42
CA MET A 187 38.91 28.29 -21.54
C MET A 187 38.71 29.42 -22.56
N ALA A 188 37.87 29.17 -23.57
CA ALA A 188 37.23 30.20 -24.38
C ALA A 188 35.76 29.79 -24.60
N PRO A 189 34.80 30.74 -24.52
CA PRO A 189 33.38 30.47 -24.75
C PRO A 189 33.00 30.70 -26.22
N GLY A 190 31.95 30.01 -26.67
CA GLY A 190 31.22 30.36 -27.90
C GLY A 190 31.51 29.42 -29.06
N GLY A 191 30.49 28.65 -29.45
CA GLY A 191 30.55 27.73 -30.58
C GLY A 191 29.32 26.83 -30.60
N GLU A 192 28.19 27.43 -30.92
CA GLU A 192 26.88 26.82 -31.12
C GLU A 192 27.00 25.76 -32.21
N ASN A 193 26.89 24.48 -31.86
CA ASN A 193 26.62 23.40 -32.79
C ASN A 193 25.73 22.39 -32.08
N GLY A 194 24.52 22.24 -32.60
CA GLY A 194 23.55 21.25 -32.15
C GLY A 194 24.04 19.86 -32.49
N GLU A 195 24.72 19.22 -31.56
CA GLU A 195 24.72 17.77 -31.46
C GLU A 195 23.63 17.39 -30.47
N GLU A 196 22.60 16.72 -30.97
CA GLU A 196 21.66 15.98 -30.13
C GLU A 196 22.49 15.16 -29.15
N ARG A 197 22.37 15.52 -27.87
CA ARG A 197 22.87 14.76 -26.74
C ARG A 197 22.17 13.41 -26.81
N GLY A 198 22.76 12.47 -27.55
CA GLY A 198 22.38 11.07 -27.53
C GLY A 198 22.33 10.67 -26.07
N VAL A 199 21.13 10.41 -25.58
CA VAL A 199 20.91 9.84 -24.26
C VAL A 199 21.83 8.63 -24.18
N PRO A 200 22.72 8.52 -23.18
CA PRO A 200 23.60 7.38 -23.07
C PRO A 200 22.72 6.14 -23.14
N GLU A 201 22.92 5.33 -24.16
CA GLU A 201 22.16 4.12 -24.38
C GLU A 201 22.38 3.28 -23.12
N PHE A 202 21.40 3.30 -22.20
CA PHE A 202 21.52 2.66 -20.90
C PHE A 202 21.74 1.18 -21.17
N ASN A 203 23.00 0.75 -21.06
CA ASN A 203 23.39 -0.60 -21.39
C ASN A 203 22.52 -1.54 -20.55
N ARG A 204 21.57 -2.24 -21.20
CA ARG A 204 20.59 -3.10 -20.52
C ARG A 204 21.25 -4.25 -19.74
N LYS A 205 22.56 -4.42 -19.91
CA LYS A 205 23.39 -5.43 -19.26
C LYS A 205 24.28 -4.87 -18.15
N ASP A 206 24.21 -3.58 -17.83
CA ASP A 206 24.91 -3.04 -16.66
C ASP A 206 24.34 -3.67 -15.39
N PRO A 207 25.14 -4.49 -14.66
CA PRO A 207 24.67 -5.17 -13.45
C PRO A 207 24.19 -4.18 -12.38
N LEU A 208 24.81 -3.00 -12.30
CA LEU A 208 24.42 -1.97 -11.34
C LEU A 208 23.06 -1.36 -11.72
N ALA A 209 22.85 -1.01 -12.98
CA ALA A 209 21.56 -0.54 -13.46
C ALA A 209 20.46 -1.59 -13.26
N HIS A 210 20.76 -2.88 -13.44
CA HIS A 210 19.81 -3.97 -13.17
C HIS A 210 19.43 -4.06 -11.68
N TYR A 211 20.43 -3.98 -10.80
CA TYR A 211 20.20 -3.95 -9.35
C TYR A 211 19.39 -2.73 -8.91
N LEU A 212 19.73 -1.53 -9.41
CA LEU A 212 18.98 -0.30 -9.09
C LEU A 212 17.53 -0.36 -9.57
N ARG A 213 17.28 -0.92 -10.77
CA ARG A 213 15.91 -1.16 -11.26
C ARG A 213 15.15 -2.11 -10.33
N TYR A 214 15.79 -3.19 -9.86
CA TYR A 214 15.17 -4.14 -8.93
C TYR A 214 14.82 -3.53 -7.58
N LEU A 215 15.69 -2.66 -7.05
CA LEU A 215 15.42 -1.88 -5.83
C LEU A 215 14.27 -0.87 -6.02
N ALA A 216 14.12 -0.32 -7.22
CA ALA A 216 13.05 0.62 -7.54
C ALA A 216 11.67 -0.04 -7.68
N ILE A 217 11.58 -1.37 -7.78
CA ILE A 217 10.29 -2.08 -7.79
C ILE A 217 9.69 -2.05 -6.37
N PRO A 218 8.48 -1.50 -6.18
CA PRO A 218 7.82 -1.48 -4.87
C PRO A 218 7.64 -2.87 -4.27
N GLU A 219 7.42 -2.92 -2.96
CA GLU A 219 7.03 -4.15 -2.31
C GLU A 219 5.66 -4.62 -2.79
N VAL A 220 5.51 -5.93 -2.96
CA VAL A 220 4.24 -6.55 -3.36
C VAL A 220 3.26 -6.42 -2.20
N LYS A 221 2.15 -5.72 -2.44
CA LYS A 221 1.02 -5.60 -1.50
C LYS A 221 0.45 -7.00 -1.22
N PRO A 222 0.21 -7.38 0.05
CA PRO A 222 -0.42 -8.65 0.37
C PRO A 222 -1.84 -8.75 -0.19
N TYR A 223 -2.22 -9.93 -0.67
CA TYR A 223 -3.55 -10.20 -1.22
C TYR A 223 -4.47 -10.82 -0.17
N SER A 224 -5.57 -10.13 0.16
CA SER A 224 -6.55 -10.57 1.14
C SER A 224 -7.69 -11.40 0.55
N GLY A 225 -8.02 -11.20 -0.73
CA GLY A 225 -9.19 -11.78 -1.39
C GLY A 225 -10.54 -11.14 -1.04
N GLU A 226 -10.52 -10.02 -0.31
CA GLU A 226 -11.72 -9.28 0.12
C GLU A 226 -11.86 -7.92 -0.59
N GLU A 227 -10.74 -7.33 -1.01
CA GLU A 227 -10.70 -6.02 -1.66
C GLU A 227 -11.18 -6.10 -3.12
N ALA A 228 -12.21 -5.32 -3.48
CA ALA A 228 -12.80 -5.35 -4.82
C ALA A 228 -11.89 -4.72 -5.89
N THR A 229 -11.07 -3.74 -5.51
CA THR A 229 -10.17 -2.99 -6.40
C THR A 229 -8.84 -3.71 -6.63
N TYR A 230 -8.48 -4.67 -5.77
CA TYR A 230 -7.22 -5.41 -5.86
C TYR A 230 -7.47 -6.91 -6.08
N GLY A 231 -7.61 -7.27 -7.35
CA GLY A 231 -7.89 -8.65 -7.77
C GLY A 231 -6.66 -9.57 -7.73
N PHE A 232 -6.93 -10.88 -7.77
CA PHE A 232 -5.87 -11.90 -7.78
C PHE A 232 -4.91 -11.74 -8.97
N SER A 233 -5.41 -11.38 -10.16
CA SER A 233 -4.57 -11.17 -11.35
C SER A 233 -3.57 -10.03 -11.15
N THR A 234 -4.04 -8.89 -10.63
CA THR A 234 -3.20 -7.73 -10.33
C THR A 234 -2.17 -8.06 -9.26
N PHE A 235 -2.54 -8.83 -8.24
CA PHE A 235 -1.58 -9.34 -7.26
C PHE A 235 -0.50 -10.20 -7.92
N LEU A 236 -0.89 -11.16 -8.75
CA LEU A 236 0.04 -12.08 -9.40
C LEU A 236 0.99 -11.34 -10.35
N GLU A 237 0.49 -10.36 -11.11
CA GLU A 237 1.32 -9.52 -11.98
C GLU A 237 2.40 -8.77 -11.19
N ASN A 238 2.01 -8.13 -10.09
CA ASN A 238 2.95 -7.43 -9.21
C ASN A 238 3.94 -8.39 -8.54
N PHE A 239 3.45 -9.57 -8.13
CA PHE A 239 4.27 -10.62 -7.55
C PHE A 239 5.34 -11.11 -8.53
N MET A 240 4.94 -11.38 -9.77
CA MET A 240 5.84 -11.85 -10.82
C MET A 240 6.81 -10.76 -11.31
N LEU A 241 6.42 -9.49 -11.21
CA LEU A 241 7.29 -8.36 -11.50
C LEU A 241 8.42 -8.25 -10.46
N LYS A 242 8.11 -8.44 -9.17
CA LYS A 242 9.11 -8.38 -8.10
C LYS A 242 9.91 -9.68 -7.95
N TYR A 243 9.28 -10.83 -8.22
CA TYR A 243 9.88 -12.16 -8.05
C TYR A 243 9.79 -12.96 -9.36
N PRO A 244 10.63 -12.63 -10.37
CA PRO A 244 10.62 -13.36 -11.63
C PRO A 244 11.11 -14.81 -11.45
N LYS A 245 10.47 -15.77 -12.12
CA LYS A 245 10.83 -17.21 -12.05
C LYS A 245 12.28 -17.54 -12.41
N GLY A 246 12.94 -16.70 -13.21
CA GLY A 246 14.34 -16.93 -13.61
C GLY A 246 15.36 -16.54 -12.53
N SER A 247 14.93 -15.80 -11.50
CA SER A 247 15.81 -15.26 -10.46
C SER A 247 15.61 -15.91 -9.08
N TRP A 248 14.66 -16.85 -8.96
CA TRP A 248 14.23 -17.43 -7.70
C TRP A 248 13.99 -18.93 -7.84
N GLU A 249 14.38 -19.69 -6.82
CA GLU A 249 14.05 -21.12 -6.76
C GLU A 249 12.55 -21.31 -6.57
N GLU A 250 11.99 -22.39 -7.13
CA GLU A 250 10.55 -22.64 -7.09
C GLU A 250 10.02 -22.77 -5.64
N ALA A 251 10.80 -23.39 -4.76
CA ALA A 251 10.47 -23.50 -3.34
C ALA A 251 10.42 -22.13 -2.65
N GLU A 252 11.34 -21.22 -3.01
CA GLU A 252 11.37 -19.85 -2.46
C GLU A 252 10.15 -19.05 -2.94
N LEU A 253 9.79 -19.18 -4.22
CA LEU A 253 8.59 -18.54 -4.77
C LEU A 253 7.33 -19.02 -4.05
N CYS A 254 7.18 -20.32 -3.78
CA CYS A 254 6.06 -20.85 -3.02
C CYS A 254 5.97 -20.26 -1.61
N ILE A 255 7.12 -20.11 -0.92
CA ILE A 255 7.18 -19.51 0.41
C ILE A 255 6.79 -18.02 0.35
N LEU A 256 7.40 -17.25 -0.55
CA LEU A 256 7.12 -15.83 -0.74
C LEU A 256 5.66 -15.60 -1.12
N PHE A 257 5.11 -16.44 -1.98
CA PHE A 257 3.71 -16.36 -2.39
C PHE A 257 2.80 -16.55 -1.17
N ARG A 258 3.04 -17.60 -0.38
CA ARG A 258 2.28 -17.86 0.86
C ARG A 258 2.36 -16.71 1.85
N THR A 259 3.52 -16.08 2.04
CA THR A 259 3.66 -14.97 3.00
C THR A 259 2.93 -13.71 2.54
N LYS A 260 2.72 -13.55 1.24
CA LYS A 260 1.95 -12.44 0.65
C LYS A 260 0.44 -12.72 0.56
N LEU A 261 -0.05 -13.88 1.01
CA LEU A 261 -1.49 -14.15 1.16
C LEU A 261 -1.96 -13.84 2.57
N THR A 262 -3.07 -13.11 2.70
CA THR A 262 -3.69 -12.73 3.98
C THR A 262 -5.19 -12.99 3.96
N GLY A 263 -5.86 -12.82 5.12
CA GLY A 263 -7.31 -12.83 5.23
C GLY A 263 -7.99 -14.07 4.61
N LYS A 264 -8.92 -13.82 3.68
CA LYS A 264 -9.66 -14.85 2.95
C LYS A 264 -8.77 -15.67 2.02
N ALA A 265 -7.86 -15.05 1.29
CA ALA A 265 -6.96 -15.74 0.37
C ALA A 265 -6.04 -16.73 1.11
N LYS A 266 -5.57 -16.36 2.31
CA LYS A 266 -4.80 -17.28 3.17
C LYS A 266 -5.63 -18.48 3.63
N ARG A 267 -6.90 -18.27 4.00
CA ARG A 267 -7.81 -19.36 4.36
C ARG A 267 -8.05 -20.31 3.18
N GLN A 268 -8.22 -19.78 1.97
CA GLN A 268 -8.34 -20.59 0.76
C GLN A 268 -7.08 -21.42 0.51
N TYR A 269 -5.91 -20.81 0.65
CA TYR A 269 -4.64 -21.53 0.58
C TYR A 269 -4.57 -22.66 1.60
N GLU A 270 -4.92 -22.41 2.85
CA GLU A 270 -4.89 -23.41 3.91
C GLU A 270 -5.86 -24.57 3.70
N ALA A 271 -6.97 -24.32 2.97
CA ALA A 271 -7.94 -25.33 2.58
C ALA A 271 -7.51 -26.20 1.39
N LEU A 272 -6.46 -25.82 0.65
CA LEU A 272 -5.94 -26.62 -0.45
C LEU A 272 -5.32 -27.94 0.04
N PRO A 273 -5.39 -29.02 -0.77
CA PRO A 273 -4.71 -30.27 -0.46
C PRO A 273 -3.21 -30.07 -0.24
N VAL A 274 -2.63 -30.82 0.71
CA VAL A 274 -1.19 -30.73 1.06
C VAL A 274 -0.31 -30.93 -0.17
N GLY A 275 -0.61 -31.92 -1.02
CA GLY A 275 0.17 -32.19 -2.23
C GLY A 275 0.17 -31.05 -3.26
N VAL A 276 -0.80 -30.12 -3.20
CA VAL A 276 -0.79 -28.91 -4.03
C VAL A 276 0.01 -27.80 -3.35
N ARG A 277 -0.07 -27.69 -2.02
CA ARG A 277 0.68 -26.68 -1.25
C ARG A 277 2.19 -26.89 -1.26
N GLU A 278 2.62 -28.14 -1.32
CA GLU A 278 4.02 -28.56 -1.39
C GLU A 278 4.48 -28.85 -2.82
N GLY A 279 3.62 -28.60 -3.81
CA GLY A 279 3.89 -28.83 -5.22
C GLY A 279 4.62 -27.67 -5.90
N SER A 280 4.52 -27.64 -7.23
CA SER A 280 5.06 -26.56 -8.06
C SER A 280 4.36 -25.23 -7.80
N PHE A 281 5.09 -24.14 -8.01
CA PHE A 281 4.54 -22.78 -7.89
C PHE A 281 3.37 -22.59 -8.85
N ASP A 282 3.49 -23.09 -10.09
CA ASP A 282 2.42 -23.01 -11.08
C ASP A 282 1.18 -23.81 -10.68
N GLY A 283 1.38 -25.00 -10.09
CA GLY A 283 0.27 -25.79 -9.57
C GLY A 283 -0.44 -25.08 -8.42
N LEU A 284 0.31 -24.42 -7.56
CA LEU A 284 -0.22 -23.65 -6.45
C LEU A 284 -1.03 -22.43 -6.92
N VAL A 285 -0.48 -21.64 -7.84
CA VAL A 285 -1.15 -20.46 -8.41
C VAL A 285 -2.44 -20.86 -9.11
N ALA A 286 -2.41 -21.92 -9.93
CA ALA A 286 -3.58 -22.43 -10.62
C ALA A 286 -4.68 -22.88 -9.64
N ALA A 287 -4.29 -23.54 -8.54
CA ALA A 287 -5.23 -23.99 -7.53
C ALA A 287 -5.91 -22.83 -6.78
N ILE A 288 -5.16 -21.79 -6.41
CA ILE A 288 -5.73 -20.59 -5.78
C ILE A 288 -6.64 -19.85 -6.76
N GLN A 289 -6.22 -19.71 -8.02
CA GLN A 289 -7.03 -19.07 -9.04
C GLN A 289 -8.36 -19.80 -9.25
N GLU A 290 -8.33 -21.14 -9.26
CA GLU A 290 -9.54 -21.94 -9.35
C GLU A 290 -10.42 -21.81 -8.11
N ALA A 291 -9.85 -21.80 -6.91
CA ALA A 291 -10.59 -21.57 -5.67
C ALA A 291 -11.34 -20.23 -5.70
N CYS A 292 -10.68 -19.15 -6.11
CA CYS A 292 -11.29 -17.84 -6.30
C CYS A 292 -12.45 -17.88 -7.31
N ARG A 293 -12.28 -18.61 -8.43
CA ARG A 293 -13.32 -18.75 -9.47
C ARG A 293 -14.54 -19.53 -8.96
N VAL A 294 -14.32 -20.61 -8.23
CA VAL A 294 -15.39 -21.44 -7.64
C VAL A 294 -16.21 -20.62 -6.64
N GLU A 295 -15.56 -19.82 -5.80
CA GLU A 295 -16.28 -18.96 -4.87
C GLU A 295 -17.12 -17.90 -5.54
N LEU A 296 -16.60 -17.24 -6.59
CA LEU A 296 -17.37 -16.26 -7.34
C LEU A 296 -18.63 -16.90 -7.96
N ARG A 297 -18.50 -18.13 -8.47
CA ARG A 297 -19.64 -18.92 -8.95
C ARG A 297 -20.62 -19.23 -7.82
N ASN A 298 -20.14 -19.64 -6.66
CA ASN A 298 -20.99 -19.93 -5.50
C ASN A 298 -21.74 -18.68 -5.02
N HIS A 299 -21.07 -17.53 -4.92
CA HIS A 299 -21.72 -16.26 -4.60
C HIS A 299 -22.80 -15.90 -5.61
N ARG A 300 -22.55 -16.07 -6.91
CA ARG A 300 -23.55 -15.86 -7.96
C ARG A 300 -24.75 -16.79 -7.79
N ILE A 301 -24.52 -18.08 -7.51
CA ILE A 301 -25.59 -19.06 -7.30
C ILE A 301 -26.44 -18.68 -6.08
N VAL A 302 -25.80 -18.31 -4.97
CA VAL A 302 -26.49 -17.87 -3.75
C VAL A 302 -27.31 -16.61 -4.02
N ALA A 303 -26.73 -15.58 -4.64
CA ALA A 303 -27.42 -14.36 -5.00
C ALA A 303 -28.64 -14.62 -5.90
N LEU A 304 -28.50 -15.47 -6.92
CA LEU A 304 -29.63 -15.88 -7.77
C LEU A 304 -30.69 -16.67 -7.00
N SER A 305 -30.29 -17.48 -6.02
CA SER A 305 -31.23 -18.22 -5.18
C SER A 305 -32.02 -17.30 -4.25
N GLU A 306 -31.38 -16.27 -3.69
CA GLU A 306 -32.04 -15.25 -2.87
C GLU A 306 -32.96 -14.37 -3.72
N LEU A 307 -32.52 -13.97 -4.92
CA LEU A 307 -33.35 -13.22 -5.87
C LEU A 307 -34.64 -13.96 -6.23
N LYS A 308 -34.58 -15.29 -6.39
CA LYS A 308 -35.77 -16.12 -6.65
C LYS A 308 -36.70 -16.25 -5.45
N LYS A 309 -36.20 -16.09 -4.23
CA LYS A 309 -37.01 -16.13 -2.99
C LYS A 309 -37.69 -14.81 -2.70
N LEU A 310 -37.18 -13.70 -3.23
CA LEU A 310 -37.78 -12.39 -3.06
C LEU A 310 -39.20 -12.37 -3.63
N ARG A 311 -40.16 -11.99 -2.79
CA ARG A 311 -41.55 -11.75 -3.17
C ARG A 311 -41.94 -10.35 -2.74
N LYS A 312 -42.67 -9.65 -3.60
CA LYS A 312 -43.22 -8.32 -3.30
C LYS A 312 -44.15 -8.42 -2.09
N LYS A 313 -43.92 -7.58 -1.08
CA LYS A 313 -44.77 -7.53 0.11
C LYS A 313 -46.07 -6.77 -0.19
N GLU A 314 -47.12 -7.10 0.55
CA GLU A 314 -48.39 -6.37 0.46
C GLU A 314 -48.19 -4.93 0.94
N GLY A 315 -48.56 -3.94 0.11
CA GLY A 315 -48.31 -2.52 0.35
C GLY A 315 -46.94 -1.97 -0.10
N GLN A 316 -46.00 -2.82 -0.54
CA GLN A 316 -44.73 -2.35 -1.13
C GLN A 316 -44.98 -1.81 -2.55
N THR A 317 -44.40 -0.66 -2.90
CA THR A 317 -44.49 -0.16 -4.28
C THR A 317 -43.63 -1.02 -5.21
N VAL A 318 -43.87 -0.98 -6.52
CA VAL A 318 -43.02 -1.71 -7.49
C VAL A 318 -41.61 -1.11 -7.52
N ALA A 319 -41.50 0.22 -7.40
CA ALA A 319 -40.21 0.90 -7.31
C ALA A 319 -39.40 0.40 -6.11
N ASP A 320 -40.01 0.30 -4.92
CA ASP A 320 -39.33 -0.19 -3.71
C ASP A 320 -38.97 -1.68 -3.76
N PHE A 321 -39.54 -2.46 -4.69
CA PHE A 321 -39.22 -3.88 -4.84
C PHE A 321 -38.10 -4.13 -5.86
N CYS A 322 -37.83 -3.18 -6.76
CA CYS A 322 -36.88 -3.35 -7.87
C CYS A 322 -35.52 -2.66 -7.68
N VAL A 323 -35.30 -2.02 -6.53
CA VAL A 323 -34.00 -1.44 -6.10
C VAL A 323 -33.24 -2.46 -5.26
#